data_AF-A0A4Q7CVP9-F1
#
_entry.id   AF-A0A4Q7CVP9-F1
#
_cell.length_a   1.000
_cell.length_b   1.000
_cell.length_c   1.000
_cell.angle_alpha   90.00
_cell.angle_beta   90.00
_cell.angle_gamma   90.00
#
_symmetry.space_group_name_H-M   'P 1'
#
loop_
_entity.id
_entity.type
_entity.pdbx_description
1 polymer ?
#
loop_
_entity_poly.entity_id
_entity_poly.type
_entity_poly.pdbx_seq_one_letter_code
_entity_poly.pdbx_strand_id
1 'polypeptide(L)'
;MGNSAEPITDTDVAARQEALRLDFAVSLNEEHVTLQVATQVASIALGERTHHYSVLALARHRLRDAERGLDLSSQGWIETAELAQSLGIDEAHLNIHIFRARTQFRRAIAATGQAPELIERRRRELRIGSLYFQITRGSALEGRFWPSTH
;
A
#
# COMPACT_ATOMS: atom_id res chain seq x y z
N MET A 1 -4.30 -28.37 -21.65
CA MET A 1 -4.23 -27.14 -22.47
C MET A 1 -5.56 -26.42 -22.36
N GLY A 2 -5.57 -25.20 -21.82
CA GLY A 2 -6.78 -24.39 -21.69
C GLY A 2 -6.56 -23.27 -20.68
N ASN A 3 -5.62 -22.37 -20.99
CA ASN A 3 -5.40 -21.17 -20.19
C ASN A 3 -6.47 -20.15 -20.62
N SER A 4 -7.65 -20.23 -20.02
CA SER A 4 -8.69 -19.21 -20.18
C SER A 4 -8.30 -18.00 -19.33
N ALA A 5 -7.54 -17.08 -19.93
CA ALA A 5 -7.44 -15.73 -19.41
C ALA A 5 -8.80 -15.06 -19.63
N GLU A 6 -9.54 -14.79 -18.56
CA GLU A 6 -10.76 -13.99 -18.61
C GLU A 6 -10.47 -12.63 -19.28
N PRO A 7 -11.39 -12.11 -20.12
CA PRO A 7 -11.17 -10.84 -20.79
C PRO A 7 -11.18 -9.70 -19.76
N ILE A 8 -10.09 -8.93 -19.74
CA ILE A 8 -10.00 -7.70 -18.95
C ILE A 8 -10.98 -6.69 -19.55
N THR A 9 -12.07 -6.39 -18.85
CA THR A 9 -13.12 -5.45 -19.28
C THR A 9 -12.58 -4.01 -19.34
N ASP A 10 -12.92 -3.27 -20.39
CA ASP A 10 -12.48 -1.88 -20.70
C ASP A 10 -12.65 -0.89 -19.52
N THR A 11 -13.71 -1.06 -18.72
CA THR A 11 -13.99 -0.29 -17.49
C THR A 11 -12.87 -0.40 -16.44
N ASP A 12 -12.22 -1.55 -16.36
CA ASP A 12 -11.19 -1.88 -15.36
C ASP A 12 -9.83 -1.28 -15.76
N VAL A 13 -9.68 -0.84 -17.02
CA VAL A 13 -8.48 -0.16 -17.54
C VAL A 13 -8.60 1.36 -17.37
N ALA A 14 -9.79 1.91 -17.57
CA ALA A 14 -10.07 3.33 -17.30
C ALA A 14 -9.99 3.66 -15.80
N ALA A 15 -10.57 2.83 -14.93
CA ALA A 15 -10.46 3.00 -13.47
C ALA A 15 -8.99 2.93 -12.98
N ARG A 16 -8.14 2.12 -13.64
CA ARG A 16 -6.68 2.04 -13.43
C ARG A 16 -5.93 3.32 -13.77
N GLN A 17 -6.45 4.12 -14.70
CA GLN A 17 -5.86 5.40 -15.06
C GLN A 17 -6.34 6.53 -14.16
N GLU A 18 -7.54 6.42 -13.57
CA GLU A 18 -8.10 7.45 -12.68
C GLU A 18 -7.71 7.31 -11.21
N ALA A 19 -7.36 6.10 -10.77
CA ALA A 19 -7.07 5.81 -9.38
C ALA A 19 -5.67 6.25 -8.96
N LEU A 20 -5.60 6.83 -7.76
CA LEU A 20 -4.35 7.05 -7.05
C LEU A 20 -3.66 5.71 -6.80
N ARG A 21 -2.35 5.65 -7.11
CA ARG A 21 -1.52 4.45 -6.94
C ARG A 21 -0.31 4.71 -6.07
N LEU A 22 0.03 3.73 -5.24
CA LEU A 22 1.25 3.67 -4.45
C LEU A 22 2.28 2.73 -5.10
N ASP A 23 3.44 3.27 -5.43
CA ASP A 23 4.54 2.53 -6.05
C ASP A 23 5.67 2.38 -5.02
N PHE A 24 5.81 1.19 -4.46
CA PHE A 24 6.90 0.84 -3.55
C PHE A 24 8.08 0.27 -4.34
N ALA A 25 9.27 0.84 -4.14
CA ALA A 25 10.51 0.23 -4.60
C ALA A 25 11.39 -0.13 -3.40
N VAL A 26 11.74 -1.41 -3.32
CA VAL A 26 12.44 -2.02 -2.21
C VAL A 26 13.78 -2.54 -2.71
N SER A 27 14.86 -2.15 -2.06
CA SER A 27 16.19 -2.74 -2.31
C SER A 27 16.21 -4.24 -2.02
N LEU A 28 17.15 -4.97 -2.63
CA LEU A 28 17.26 -6.43 -2.44
C LEU A 28 17.49 -6.82 -0.97
N ASN A 29 18.30 -6.03 -0.26
CA ASN A 29 18.61 -6.18 1.17
C ASN A 29 17.56 -5.55 2.11
N GLU A 30 16.47 -4.99 1.56
CA GLU A 30 15.38 -4.30 2.29
C GLU A 30 15.77 -3.06 3.10
N GLU A 31 17.00 -2.57 3.00
CA GLU A 31 17.46 -1.39 3.76
C GLU A 31 16.86 -0.08 3.23
N HIS A 32 16.63 -0.03 1.92
CA HIS A 32 16.07 1.13 1.23
C HIS A 32 14.66 0.84 0.74
N VAL A 33 13.70 1.66 1.18
CA VAL A 33 12.31 1.69 0.69
C VAL A 33 11.95 3.09 0.25
N THR A 34 11.64 3.23 -1.03
CA THR A 34 11.05 4.45 -1.59
C THR A 34 9.58 4.24 -1.86
N LEU A 35 8.83 5.34 -1.79
CA LEU A 35 7.42 5.37 -2.12
C LEU A 35 7.17 6.51 -3.09
N GLN A 36 6.43 6.21 -4.15
CA GLN A 36 5.96 7.18 -5.12
C GLN A 36 4.44 7.11 -5.21
N VAL A 37 3.81 8.27 -5.30
CA VAL A 37 2.36 8.38 -5.49
C VAL A 37 2.11 8.77 -6.93
N ALA A 38 1.49 7.89 -7.69
CA ALA A 38 1.02 8.19 -9.04
C ALA A 38 -0.45 8.60 -9.01
N THR A 39 -0.75 9.68 -9.73
CA THR A 39 -2.10 10.21 -9.97
C THR A 39 -2.32 10.24 -11.49
N GLN A 40 -3.51 10.66 -11.93
CA GLN A 40 -3.80 10.86 -13.35
C GLN A 40 -2.82 11.80 -14.06
N VAL A 41 -2.35 12.84 -13.36
CA VAL A 41 -1.67 13.99 -13.94
C VAL A 41 -0.20 14.07 -13.59
N ALA A 42 0.23 13.39 -12.52
CA ALA A 42 1.59 13.51 -12.01
C ALA A 42 2.03 12.25 -11.27
N SER A 43 3.34 12.15 -11.08
CA SER A 43 3.89 11.22 -10.13
C SER A 43 4.82 11.93 -9.16
N ILE A 44 4.59 11.70 -7.88
CA ILE A 44 5.19 12.45 -6.78
C ILE A 44 6.04 11.49 -5.98
N ALA A 45 7.36 11.66 -6.06
CA ALA A 45 8.30 10.89 -5.26
C ALA A 45 8.26 11.37 -3.80
N LEU A 46 7.99 10.46 -2.87
CA LEU A 46 8.09 10.71 -1.42
C LEU A 46 9.50 10.46 -0.88
N GLY A 47 10.41 10.02 -1.75
CA GLY A 47 11.81 9.72 -1.45
C GLY A 47 11.98 8.45 -0.62
N GLU A 48 13.15 8.30 -0.03
CA GLU A 48 13.49 7.21 0.88
C GLU A 48 13.31 7.64 2.34
N ARG A 49 12.54 6.88 3.11
CA ARG A 49 12.27 7.20 4.53
C ARG A 49 12.08 5.93 5.34
N THR A 50 12.60 5.91 6.57
CA THR A 50 12.46 4.77 7.50
C THR A 50 11.00 4.39 7.75
N HIS A 51 10.08 5.36 7.80
CA HIS A 51 8.65 5.11 8.02
C HIS A 51 7.94 4.45 6.83
N HIS A 52 8.55 4.39 5.64
CA HIS A 52 7.95 3.69 4.49
C HIS A 52 7.92 2.18 4.69
N TYR A 53 8.89 1.60 5.43
CA TYR A 53 8.90 0.17 5.69
C TYR A 53 7.68 -0.28 6.51
N SER A 54 7.19 0.54 7.44
CA SER A 54 5.94 0.26 8.18
C SER A 54 4.71 0.23 7.27
N VAL A 55 4.66 1.10 6.25
CA VAL A 55 3.56 1.10 5.26
C VAL A 55 3.68 -0.10 4.32
N LEU A 56 4.90 -0.43 3.88
CA LEU A 56 5.19 -1.61 3.07
C LEU A 56 4.79 -2.90 3.79
N ALA A 57 5.05 -3.01 5.09
CA ALA A 57 4.65 -4.17 5.88
C ALA A 57 3.13 -4.37 5.89
N LEU A 58 2.36 -3.29 6.04
CA LEU A 58 0.90 -3.31 5.92
C LEU A 58 0.44 -3.69 4.49
N ALA A 59 1.11 -3.17 3.46
CA ALA A 59 0.82 -3.50 2.06
C ALA A 59 1.02 -4.99 1.77
N ARG A 60 2.18 -5.55 2.17
CA ARG A 60 2.48 -6.97 2.06
C ARG A 60 1.49 -7.84 2.83
N HIS A 61 1.08 -7.40 4.02
CA HIS A 61 0.09 -8.13 4.81
C HIS A 61 -1.26 -8.21 4.09
N ARG A 62 -1.75 -7.08 3.58
CA ARG A 62 -2.99 -7.05 2.79
C ARG A 62 -2.90 -7.88 1.51
N LEU A 63 -1.75 -7.84 0.82
CA LEU A 63 -1.51 -8.65 -0.38
C LEU A 63 -1.58 -10.15 -0.06
N ARG A 64 -0.91 -10.62 1.00
CA ARG A 64 -0.96 -12.03 1.42
C ARG A 64 -2.36 -12.50 1.78
N ASP A 65 -3.14 -11.66 2.45
CA ASP A 65 -4.54 -11.99 2.77
C ASP A 65 -5.39 -12.10 1.50
N ALA A 66 -5.17 -11.23 0.51
CA ALA A 66 -5.84 -11.29 -0.78
C ALA A 66 -5.46 -12.56 -1.56
N GLU A 67 -4.18 -12.93 -1.57
CA GLU A 67 -3.68 -14.17 -2.20
C GLU A 67 -4.28 -15.45 -1.56
N ARG A 68 -4.65 -15.37 -0.27
CA ARG A 68 -5.36 -16.43 0.46
C ARG A 68 -6.87 -16.43 0.21
N GLY A 69 -7.39 -15.48 -0.56
CA GLY A 69 -8.81 -15.38 -0.89
C GLY A 69 -9.70 -14.88 0.25
N LEU A 70 -9.14 -14.15 1.23
CA LEU A 70 -9.97 -13.48 2.25
C LEU A 70 -10.87 -12.43 1.59
N ASP A 71 -11.98 -12.08 2.22
CA ASP A 71 -12.84 -11.00 1.74
C ASP A 71 -12.19 -9.62 1.95
N LEU A 72 -12.54 -8.64 1.11
CA LEU A 72 -11.95 -7.29 1.12
C LEU A 72 -12.06 -6.57 2.47
N SER A 73 -13.10 -6.86 3.26
CA SER A 73 -13.32 -6.22 4.55
C SER A 73 -12.42 -6.79 5.64
N SER A 74 -12.03 -8.05 5.52
CA SER A 74 -11.16 -8.79 6.45
C SER A 74 -9.68 -8.69 6.12
N GLN A 75 -9.29 -8.45 4.85
CA GLN A 75 -7.90 -8.36 4.44
C GLN A 75 -7.12 -7.20 5.10
N GLY A 76 -5.87 -7.49 5.44
CA GLY A 76 -4.84 -6.49 5.74
C GLY A 76 -4.86 -5.95 7.16
N TRP A 77 -5.80 -6.37 8.01
CA TRP A 77 -5.82 -6.00 9.41
C TRP A 77 -4.77 -6.78 10.19
N ILE A 78 -3.92 -6.05 10.92
CA ILE A 78 -2.92 -6.60 11.84
C ILE A 78 -2.94 -5.81 13.15
N GLU A 79 -2.74 -6.49 14.28
CA GLU A 79 -2.62 -5.81 15.57
C GLU A 79 -1.39 -4.89 15.61
N THR A 80 -1.54 -3.70 16.21
CA THR A 80 -0.48 -2.69 16.31
C THR A 80 0.73 -3.24 17.08
N ALA A 81 0.47 -4.00 18.15
CA ALA A 81 1.52 -4.65 18.94
C ALA A 81 2.26 -5.73 18.14
N GLU A 82 1.52 -6.54 17.38
CA GLU A 82 2.09 -7.58 16.51
C GLU A 82 2.93 -6.96 15.40
N LEU A 83 2.42 -5.93 14.74
CA LEU A 83 3.17 -5.21 13.71
C LEU A 83 4.45 -4.60 14.28
N ALA A 84 4.37 -3.90 15.41
CA ALA A 84 5.54 -3.30 16.06
C ALA A 84 6.60 -4.36 16.39
N GLN A 85 6.19 -5.49 16.98
CA GLN A 85 7.07 -6.62 17.29
C GLN A 85 7.74 -7.18 16.03
N SER A 86 6.99 -7.42 14.95
CA SER A 86 7.53 -7.95 13.68
C SER A 86 8.57 -7.02 13.04
N LEU A 87 8.45 -5.72 13.30
CA LEU A 87 9.35 -4.68 12.82
C LEU A 87 10.53 -4.42 13.76
N GLY A 88 10.59 -5.07 14.94
CA GLY A 88 11.63 -4.85 15.93
C GLY A 88 11.59 -3.47 16.59
N ILE A 89 10.42 -2.82 16.63
CA ILE A 89 10.22 -1.50 17.25
C ILE A 89 9.10 -1.57 18.28
N ASP A 90 8.97 -0.55 19.13
CA ASP A 90 7.83 -0.43 20.04
C ASP A 90 6.61 0.23 19.36
N GLU A 91 5.44 0.14 20.02
CA GLU A 91 4.20 0.73 19.51
C GLU A 91 4.30 2.26 19.35
N ALA A 92 5.09 2.96 20.18
CA ALA A 92 5.23 4.41 20.11
C ALA A 92 5.98 4.84 18.84
N HIS A 93 7.10 4.18 18.54
CA HIS A 93 7.87 4.35 17.32
C HIS A 93 7.03 4.02 16.08
N LEU A 94 6.27 2.91 16.11
CA LEU A 94 5.34 2.58 15.04
C LEU A 94 4.31 3.69 14.83
N ASN A 95 3.68 4.20 15.89
CA ASN A 95 2.70 5.29 15.77
C ASN A 95 3.32 6.56 15.16
N ILE A 96 4.59 6.89 15.48
CA ILE A 96 5.33 7.99 14.84
C ILE A 96 5.50 7.74 13.33
N HIS A 97 5.86 6.52 12.93
CA HIS A 97 5.97 6.15 11.51
C HIS A 97 4.63 6.32 10.78
N ILE A 98 3.55 5.80 11.36
CA ILE A 98 2.19 5.88 10.80
C ILE A 98 1.75 7.35 10.65
N PHE A 99 1.99 8.18 11.67
CA PHE A 99 1.69 9.61 11.61
C PHE A 99 2.47 10.30 10.49
N ARG A 100 3.79 10.11 10.42
CA ARG A 100 4.66 10.72 9.40
C ARG A 100 4.25 10.30 7.99
N ALA A 101 3.96 9.02 7.78
CA ALA A 101 3.48 8.49 6.51
C ALA A 101 2.16 9.16 6.07
N ARG A 102 1.16 9.26 6.97
CA ARG A 102 -0.12 9.92 6.67
C ARG A 102 0.06 11.40 6.35
N THR A 103 0.88 12.11 7.11
CA THR A 103 1.16 13.54 6.86
C THR A 103 1.84 13.74 5.51
N GLN A 104 2.86 12.94 5.19
CA GLN A 104 3.57 13.05 3.92
C GLN A 104 2.67 12.73 2.74
N PHE A 105 1.87 11.67 2.84
CA PHE A 105 0.90 11.28 1.81
C PHE A 105 -0.15 12.36 1.57
N ARG A 106 -0.81 12.87 2.63
CA ARG A 106 -1.80 13.95 2.51
C ARG A 106 -1.25 15.19 1.83
N ARG A 107 0.01 15.55 2.12
CA ARG A 107 0.69 16.67 1.45
C ARG A 107 0.91 16.39 -0.04
N ALA A 108 1.32 15.18 -0.40
CA ALA A 108 1.54 14.80 -1.79
C ALA A 108 0.24 14.86 -2.60
N ILE A 109 -0.88 14.49 -2.01
CA ILE A 109 -2.15 14.37 -2.75
C ILE A 109 -3.03 15.61 -2.64
N ALA A 110 -2.61 16.64 -1.91
CA ALA A 110 -3.43 17.82 -1.61
C ALA A 110 -3.99 18.51 -2.87
N ALA A 111 -3.22 18.53 -3.96
CA ALA A 111 -3.62 19.13 -5.23
C ALA A 111 -4.62 18.30 -6.05
N THR A 112 -4.84 17.03 -5.69
CA THR A 112 -5.72 16.11 -6.44
C THR A 112 -7.20 16.31 -6.11
N GLY A 113 -7.52 16.99 -5.00
CA GLY A 113 -8.89 17.06 -4.46
C GLY A 113 -9.40 15.74 -3.86
N GLN A 114 -8.63 14.65 -3.97
CA GLN A 114 -8.93 13.36 -3.38
C GLN A 114 -8.49 13.34 -1.91
N ALA A 115 -9.22 12.60 -1.07
CA ALA A 115 -8.87 12.41 0.34
C ALA A 115 -8.93 10.94 0.80
N PRO A 116 -8.32 9.97 0.07
CA PRO A 116 -8.23 8.61 0.58
C PRO A 116 -7.37 8.55 1.84
N GLU A 117 -7.70 7.61 2.72
CA GLU A 117 -6.85 7.30 3.87
C GLU A 117 -5.73 6.36 3.44
N LEU A 118 -4.46 6.74 3.69
CA LEU A 118 -3.32 5.85 3.45
C LEU A 118 -3.36 4.62 4.35
N ILE A 119 -3.80 4.82 5.60
CA ILE A 119 -3.83 3.81 6.65
C ILE A 119 -5.17 3.91 7.34
N GLU A 120 -5.89 2.79 7.36
CA GLU A 120 -7.12 2.64 8.10
C GLU A 120 -6.80 2.06 9.49
N ARG A 121 -7.60 2.43 10.48
CA ARG A 121 -7.43 1.99 11.87
C ARG A 121 -8.78 1.61 12.46
N ARG A 122 -8.83 0.46 13.13
CA ARG A 122 -9.97 0.04 13.96
C ARG A 122 -9.44 -0.57 15.25
N ARG A 123 -9.98 -0.15 16.40
CA ARG A 123 -9.50 -0.61 17.72
C ARG A 123 -7.95 -0.54 17.81
N ARG A 124 -7.29 -1.70 17.98
CA ARG A 124 -5.83 -1.88 18.07
C ARG A 124 -5.22 -2.37 16.75
N GLU A 125 -5.97 -2.39 15.67
CA GLU A 125 -5.51 -2.91 14.37
C GLU A 125 -5.29 -1.79 13.35
N LEU A 126 -4.35 -2.04 12.45
CA LEU A 126 -3.99 -1.18 11.33
C LEU A 126 -4.09 -1.98 10.04
N ARG A 127 -4.44 -1.30 8.95
CA ARG A 127 -4.26 -1.81 7.59
C ARG A 127 -3.87 -0.69 6.65
N ILE A 128 -3.23 -1.03 5.53
CA ILE A 128 -3.13 -0.09 4.41
C ILE A 128 -4.53 0.21 3.90
N GLY A 129 -4.79 1.47 3.57
CA GLY A 129 -6.09 1.89 3.05
C GLY A 129 -6.40 1.27 1.70
N SER A 130 -7.65 1.41 1.29
CA SER A 130 -8.16 0.85 0.03
C SER A 130 -7.67 1.64 -1.19
N LEU A 131 -6.39 1.44 -1.51
CA LEU A 131 -5.64 2.10 -2.57
C LEU A 131 -5.01 1.06 -3.50
N TYR A 132 -4.86 1.39 -4.78
CA TYR A 132 -4.05 0.58 -5.67
C TYR A 132 -2.59 0.67 -5.25
N PHE A 133 -1.89 -0.46 -5.16
CA PHE A 133 -0.46 -0.45 -4.90
C PHE A 133 0.29 -1.55 -5.65
N GLN A 134 1.56 -1.28 -5.92
CA GLN A 134 2.51 -2.26 -6.45
C GLN A 134 3.81 -2.23 -5.63
N ILE A 135 4.41 -3.40 -5.48
CA ILE A 135 5.65 -3.60 -4.75
C ILE A 135 6.67 -4.19 -5.72
N THR A 136 7.77 -3.49 -5.91
CA THR A 136 8.91 -3.94 -6.71
C THR A 136 10.11 -4.13 -5.80
N ARG A 137 10.77 -5.28 -5.87
CA ARG A 137 11.97 -5.62 -5.11
C ARG A 137 13.15 -5.80 -6.04
N GLY A 138 14.15 -4.92 -5.94
CA GLY A 138 15.18 -4.78 -6.96
C GLY A 138 14.54 -4.45 -8.31
N SER A 139 14.68 -5.35 -9.28
CA SER A 139 14.03 -5.27 -10.59
C SER A 139 12.80 -6.16 -10.75
N ALA A 140 12.48 -6.98 -9.74
CA ALA A 140 11.40 -7.95 -9.81
C ALA A 140 10.12 -7.39 -9.20
N LEU A 141 8.99 -7.57 -9.89
CA LEU A 141 7.67 -7.32 -9.31
C LEU A 141 7.43 -8.34 -8.19
N GLU A 142 7.28 -7.86 -6.96
CA GLU A 142 6.92 -8.69 -5.81
C GLU A 142 5.42 -8.95 -5.79
N GLY A 143 4.60 -7.93 -6.09
CA GLY A 143 3.15 -8.10 -6.21
C GLY A 143 2.40 -6.79 -6.48
N ARG A 144 1.11 -6.91 -6.78
CA ARG A 144 0.18 -5.79 -6.98
C ARG A 144 -1.14 -6.09 -6.30
N PHE A 145 -1.76 -5.06 -5.74
CA PHE A 145 -3.05 -5.17 -5.07
C PHE A 145 -4.01 -4.16 -5.65
N TRP A 146 -5.18 -4.62 -6.12
CA TRP A 146 -6.26 -3.78 -6.60
C TRP A 146 -7.39 -3.73 -5.55
N PRO A 147 -7.80 -2.53 -5.10
CA PRO A 147 -9.01 -2.40 -4.30
C PRO A 147 -10.21 -2.53 -5.24
N SER A 148 -10.66 -3.75 -5.53
CA SER A 148 -11.85 -3.94 -6.36
C SER A 148 -13.07 -3.39 -5.61
N THR A 149 -13.64 -2.29 -6.11
CA THR A 149 -14.99 -1.86 -5.74
C THR A 149 -15.95 -2.75 -6.53
N HIS A 150 -16.85 -3.47 -5.85
CA HIS A 150 -18.01 -4.07 -6.50
C HIS A 150 -18.96 -2.97 -6.99
#